data_AF-A0A221W2S9-F1
#
_entry.id   AF-A0A221W2S9-F1
#
_cell.length_a   1.000
_cell.length_b   1.000
_cell.length_c   1.000
_cell.angle_alpha   90.00
_cell.angle_beta   90.00
_cell.angle_gamma   90.00
#
_symmetry.space_group_name_H-M   'P 1'
#
loop_
_entity.id
_entity.type
_entity.pdbx_description
1 polymer ?
#
loop_
_entity_poly.entity_id
_entity_poly.type
_entity_poly.pdbx_seq_one_letter_code
_entity_poly.pdbx_strand_id
1 'polypeptide(L)' 'MSVYHWQPASRQRHVLPGPRGTYGLEDKATALCGELVEVANTEAPARFWASCEKCWEAAKQVDMSATRPR' A
#
# COMPACT_ATOMS: atom_id res chain seq x y z
N MET A 1 15.32 -2.41 -8.55
CA MET A 1 14.05 -1.67 -8.67
C MET A 1 13.29 -1.86 -7.37
N SER A 2 12.82 -0.78 -6.76
CA SER A 2 11.95 -0.87 -5.58
C SER A 2 10.57 -1.34 -6.02
N VAL A 3 10.06 -2.40 -5.40
CA VAL A 3 8.71 -2.92 -5.68
C VAL A 3 7.73 -2.20 -4.77
N TYR A 4 6.57 -1.83 -5.29
CA TYR A 4 5.51 -1.18 -4.53
C TYR A 4 4.16 -1.84 -4.80
N HIS A 5 3.24 -1.82 -3.84
CA HIS A 5 1.89 -2.33 -4.03
C HIS A 5 0.87 -1.54 -3.23
N TRP A 6 -0.37 -1.54 -3.71
CA TRP A 6 -1.51 -0.98 -2.98
C TRP A 6 -1.99 -1.96 -1.92
N GLN A 7 -2.09 -1.50 -0.67
CA GLN A 7 -2.55 -2.26 0.47
C GLN A 7 -3.51 -1.41 1.32
N PRO A 8 -4.66 -1.94 1.76
CA PRO A 8 -5.49 -1.28 2.77
C PRO A 8 -4.73 -1.18 4.10
N ALA A 9 -4.64 0.03 4.64
CA ALA A 9 -4.00 0.32 5.91
C ALA A 9 -4.62 1.57 6.53
N SER A 10 -4.74 1.64 7.85
CA SER A 10 -5.25 2.83 8.56
C SER A 10 -6.55 3.44 7.97
N ARG A 11 -7.52 2.59 7.61
CA ARG A 11 -8.83 2.98 7.00
C ARG A 11 -8.75 3.62 5.60
N GLN A 12 -7.60 3.56 4.94
CA GLN A 12 -7.40 4.04 3.57
C GLN A 12 -6.59 3.02 2.75
N ARG A 13 -6.44 3.22 1.45
CA ARG A 13 -5.49 2.45 0.63
C ARG A 13 -4.18 3.22 0.54
N HIS A 14 -3.11 2.63 1.05
CA HIS A 14 -1.76 3.17 0.99
C HIS A 14 -0.91 2.37 -0.01
N VAL A 15 0.21 2.95 -0.44
CA VAL A 15 1.24 2.24 -1.19
C VAL A 15 2.32 1.81 -0.21
N LEU A 16 2.60 0.51 -0.15
CA LEU A 16 3.65 -0.06 0.70
C LEU A 16 4.81 -0.57 -0.15
N PRO A 17 6.07 -0.50 0.34
CA PRO A 17 7.22 -1.07 -0.33
C PRO A 17 7.27 -2.59 -0.20
N GLY A 18 7.86 -3.27 -1.17
CA GLY A 18 7.98 -4.73 -1.22
C GLY A 18 6.89 -5.42 -2.06
N PRO A 19 7.01 -6.74 -2.27
CA PRO A 19 6.01 -7.54 -2.96
C PRO A 19 4.69 -7.65 -2.16
N ARG A 20 3.60 -8.04 -2.83
CA ARG A 20 2.33 -8.34 -2.13
C ARG A 20 2.53 -9.45 -1.11
N GLY A 21 1.89 -9.33 0.05
CA GLY A 21 2.01 -10.31 1.14
C GLY A 21 3.26 -10.15 1.99
N THR A 22 4.06 -9.10 1.78
CA THR A 22 5.20 -8.75 2.66
C THR A 22 4.73 -8.42 4.08
N TYR A 23 3.56 -7.80 4.20
CA TYR A 23 3.01 -7.37 5.48
C TYR A 23 1.73 -8.15 5.80
N GLY A 24 1.66 -8.65 7.03
CA GLY A 24 0.50 -9.30 7.61
C GLY A 24 -0.49 -8.31 8.20
N LEU A 25 -1.58 -8.86 8.74
CA LEU A 25 -2.58 -8.12 9.49
C LEU A 25 -1.96 -7.42 10.71
N GLU A 26 -2.38 -6.17 10.97
CA GLU A 26 -1.94 -5.36 12.12
C GLU A 26 -0.44 -5.00 12.11
N ASP A 27 0.30 -5.40 11.07
CA ASP A 27 1.69 -4.98 10.88
C ASP A 27 1.76 -3.48 10.63
N LYS A 28 2.79 -2.86 11.20
CA LYS A 28 3.09 -1.45 10.94
C LYS A 28 4.11 -1.34 9.82
N ALA A 29 3.74 -0.63 8.76
CA ALA A 29 4.59 -0.40 7.61
C ALA A 29 4.72 1.10 7.33
N THR A 30 5.89 1.55 6.87
CA THR A 30 6.05 2.91 6.37
C THR A 30 5.51 2.96 4.94
N ALA A 31 4.41 3.68 4.76
CA ALA A 31 3.83 3.90 3.45
C ALA A 31 4.70 4.83 2.59
N LEU A 32 4.44 4.83 1.28
CA LEU A 32 5.11 5.71 0.33
C LEU A 32 4.91 7.20 0.65
N CYS A 33 3.80 7.56 1.30
CA CYS A 33 3.58 8.91 1.81
C CYS A 33 4.47 9.29 3.02
N GLY A 34 5.30 8.37 3.52
CA GLY A 34 6.15 8.55 4.69
C GLY A 34 5.46 8.32 6.03
N GLU A 35 4.16 8.06 6.04
CA GLU A 35 3.40 7.80 7.26
C GLU A 35 3.53 6.33 7.69
N LEU A 36 3.61 6.09 9.00
CA LEU A 36 3.54 4.75 9.58
C LEU A 36 2.07 4.33 9.62
N VAL A 37 1.71 3.32 8.84
CA VAL A 37 0.33 2.83 8.71
C VAL A 37 0.21 1.40 9.21
N GLU A 38 -0.95 1.08 9.76
CA GLU A 38 -1.26 -0.25 10.25
C GLU A 38 -2.05 -1.01 9.18
N VAL A 39 -1.51 -2.14 8.74
CA VAL A 39 -2.11 -2.97 7.69
C VAL A 39 -3.44 -3.51 8.17
N ALA A 40 -4.47 -3.22 7.39
CA ALA A 40 -5.81 -3.70 7.67
C ALA A 40 -6.11 -5.00 6.92
N ASN A 41 -7.08 -5.76 7.45
CA ASN A 41 -7.61 -6.91 6.74
C ASN A 41 -8.20 -6.47 5.40
N THR A 42 -7.87 -7.20 4.33
CA THR A 42 -8.48 -7.05 3.01
C THR A 42 -9.93 -7.53 2.94
N GLU A 43 -10.54 -7.92 4.06
CA GLU A 43 -11.95 -8.26 4.18
C GLU A 43 -12.88 -7.17 3.60
N ALA A 44 -14.09 -7.60 3.23
CA ALA A 44 -15.01 -6.93 2.32
C ALA A 44 -15.16 -5.40 2.38
N PRO A 45 -15.11 -4.68 3.54
CA PRO A 45 -15.16 -3.22 3.52
C PRO A 45 -13.88 -2.54 3.03
N ALA A 46 -12.71 -3.16 3.21
CA ALA A 46 -11.41 -2.53 2.93
C ALA A 46 -11.15 -2.29 1.44
N ARG A 47 -11.77 -3.10 0.56
CA ARG A 47 -11.69 -2.91 -0.90
C ARG A 47 -12.32 -1.59 -1.37
N PHE A 48 -13.24 -1.02 -0.58
CA PHE A 48 -13.97 0.20 -0.91
C PHE A 48 -13.36 1.45 -0.27
N TRP A 49 -12.27 1.31 0.48
CA TRP A 49 -11.62 2.45 1.08
C TRP A 49 -11.01 3.37 0.03
N ALA A 50 -11.11 4.67 0.30
CA ALA A 50 -10.47 5.69 -0.52
C ALA A 50 -8.96 5.49 -0.52
N SER A 51 -8.32 5.78 -1.65
CA SER A 51 -6.87 5.86 -1.74
C SER A 51 -6.36 7.09 -0.99
N CYS A 52 -5.27 6.93 -0.25
CA CYS A 52 -4.56 8.05 0.36
C CYS A 52 -4.05 8.96 -0.76
N GLU A 53 -4.45 10.24 -0.75
CA GLU A 53 -4.10 11.22 -1.78
C GLU A 53 -2.57 11.39 -1.90
N LYS A 54 -1.85 11.43 -0.78
CA LYS A 54 -0.39 11.51 -0.77
C LYS A 54 0.26 10.30 -1.43
N CYS A 55 -0.25 9.10 -1.15
CA CYS A 55 0.24 7.89 -1.81
C CYS A 55 -0.11 7.88 -3.30
N TRP A 56 -1.27 8.44 -3.68
CA TRP A 56 -1.68 8.57 -5.07
C TRP A 56 -0.76 9.50 -5.87
N GLU A 57 -0.41 10.66 -5.32
CA GLU A 57 0.55 11.57 -5.95
C GLU A 57 1.96 10.97 -6.00
N ALA A 58 2.43 10.35 -4.91
CA ALA A 58 3.74 9.71 -4.89
C ALA A 58 3.83 8.52 -5.86
N ALA A 59 2.75 7.76 -6.02
CA ALA A 59 2.67 6.63 -6.95
C ALA A 59 2.88 7.05 -8.42
N LYS A 60 2.57 8.30 -8.79
CA LYS A 60 2.83 8.83 -10.14
C LYS A 60 4.32 9.05 -10.40
N GLN A 61 5.13 9.20 -9.35
CA GLN A 61 6.56 9.50 -9.44
C GLN A 61 7.43 8.25 -9.33
N VAL A 62 6.85 7.10 -8.97
CA VAL A 62 7.57 5.83 -8.81
C VAL A 62 7.08 4.79 -9.82
N ASP A 63 7.95 3.85 -10.16
CA ASP A 63 7.58 2.73 -11.02
C ASP A 63 6.76 1.69 -10.25
N MET A 64 5.44 1.78 -10.38
CA MET A 64 4.46 0.86 -9.79
C MET A 64 4.29 -0.43 -10.62
N SER A 65 5.00 -0.59 -11.76
CA SER A 65 4.83 -1.74 -12.66
C SER A 65 5.64 -2.97 -12.26
N ALA A 66 6.62 -2.81 -11.35
CA ALA A 66 7.50 -3.86 -10.85
C ALA A 66 6.79 -4.96 -10.01
N THR A 67 5.48 -4.86 -9.82
CA THR A 67 4.67 -5.76 -8.97
C THR A 67 4.05 -6.95 -9.72
N ARG A 68 4.32 -7.12 -11.02
CA ARG A 68 3.84 -8.29 -11.78
C ARG A 68 4.89 -9.42 -11.74
N PRO A 69 4.65 -10.56 -11.07
CA PRO A 69 5.38 -11.77 -11.43
C PRO A 69 5.03 -12.11 -12.89
N ARG A 70 6.05 -12.46 -13.67
CA ARG A 70 5.89 -13.07 -15.00
C ARG A 70 5.13 -14.38 -14.89
#